data_AF-A0A182E1U5-F1
#
_entry.id   AF-A0A182E1U5-F1
#
_cell.length_a   1.000
_cell.length_b   1.000
_cell.length_c   1.000
_cell.angle_alpha   90.00
_cell.angle_beta   90.00
_cell.angle_gamma   90.00
#
_symmetry.space_group_name_H-M   'P 1'
#
loop_
_entity.id
_entity.type
_entity.pdbx_description
1 polymer ?
#
loop_
_entity_poly.entity_id
_entity_poly.type
_entity_poly.pdbx_seq_one_letter_code
_entity_poly.pdbx_strand_id
1 'polypeptide(L)'
;MKLNISCATKIYPIEIVIEQPAIDVNECQTSSAEEGSIVNTNAIHVGKISTFGSLKQQVCSLCSIDPIALKIVHRGRVLMGDNSTPLSSFNFKENDKLLILGRPPTRETDVGWKLLVDFERKHTVNVSRTYAKNENDLTQLEKNFLKDPERQGCIKGMDKRLKGYAENCMKLLETLDGLQINTNNTEEEQAQRNREKRKFLVDGLQDALNKNDKLMGRLADYLNRCEHPEDAL
;
A
#
# COMPACT_ATOMS: atom_id res chain seq x y z
N MET A 1 11.60 -11.64 -35.29
CA MET A 1 10.15 -11.44 -35.03
C MET A 1 9.95 -10.28 -34.08
N LYS A 2 9.11 -9.30 -34.40
CA LYS A 2 8.76 -8.23 -33.45
C LYS A 2 7.62 -8.70 -32.54
N LEU A 3 7.75 -8.54 -31.23
CA LEU A 3 6.67 -8.75 -30.25
C LEU A 3 6.32 -7.42 -29.60
N ASN A 4 5.03 -7.15 -29.46
CA ASN A 4 4.55 -5.95 -28.81
C ASN A 4 4.14 -6.29 -27.38
N ILE A 5 4.91 -5.79 -26.42
CA ILE A 5 4.65 -6.01 -25.01
C ILE A 5 3.80 -4.85 -24.48
N SER A 6 2.66 -5.17 -23.88
CA SER A 6 1.76 -4.20 -23.24
C SER A 6 1.77 -4.42 -21.72
N CYS A 7 2.12 -3.37 -20.98
CA CYS A 7 2.03 -3.35 -19.52
C CYS A 7 1.27 -2.11 -19.08
N ALA A 8 0.09 -2.31 -18.47
CA ALA A 8 -0.84 -1.34 -17.85
C ALA A 8 -1.21 -0.06 -18.66
N THR A 9 -0.23 0.67 -19.18
CA THR A 9 -0.40 1.95 -19.92
C THR A 9 0.72 2.23 -20.93
N LYS A 10 1.75 1.37 -21.04
CA LYS A 10 2.88 1.54 -21.99
C LYS A 10 3.04 0.31 -22.89
N ILE A 11 3.27 0.56 -24.17
CA ILE A 11 3.58 -0.46 -25.16
C ILE A 11 5.09 -0.40 -25.43
N TYR A 12 5.78 -1.50 -25.16
CA TYR A 12 7.20 -1.68 -25.45
C TYR A 12 7.32 -2.60 -26.67
N PRO A 13 7.78 -2.10 -27.83
CA PRO A 13 8.14 -2.96 -28.94
C PRO A 13 9.44 -3.69 -28.59
N ILE A 14 9.42 -5.02 -28.57
CA ILE A 14 10.61 -5.86 -28.39
C ILE A 14 10.85 -6.66 -29.66
N GLU A 15 12.04 -6.55 -30.23
CA GLU A 15 12.47 -7.43 -31.31
C GLU A 15 13.06 -8.72 -30.71
N ILE A 16 12.45 -9.87 -31.03
CA ILE A 16 12.89 -11.20 -30.61
C ILE A 16 13.30 -12.01 -31.84
N VAL A 17 14.53 -12.51 -31.86
CA VAL A 17 14.96 -13.49 -32.87
C VAL A 17 14.69 -14.89 -32.31
N ILE A 18 13.68 -15.57 -32.85
CA ILE A 18 13.37 -16.97 -32.53
C ILE A 18 14.08 -17.84 -33.57
N GLU A 19 15.08 -18.61 -33.16
CA GLU A 19 15.64 -19.65 -34.02
C GLU A 19 14.63 -20.82 -34.10
N GLN A 20 14.12 -21.06 -35.31
CA GLN A 20 13.50 -22.34 -35.67
C GLN A 20 14.63 -23.34 -35.97
N PRO A 21 14.50 -24.63 -35.60
CA PRO A 21 15.50 -25.63 -35.98
C PRO A 21 15.51 -25.86 -37.51
N ALA A 22 16.72 -26.10 -38.01
CA ALA A 22 17.26 -25.85 -39.34
C ALA A 22 16.68 -26.63 -40.55
N ILE A 23 16.87 -26.05 -41.74
CA ILE A 23 17.16 -26.78 -42.99
C ILE A 23 18.33 -26.06 -43.70
N ASP A 24 19.39 -26.80 -44.02
CA ASP A 24 20.59 -26.40 -44.77
C ASP A 24 20.28 -25.81 -46.16
N VAL A 25 21.14 -24.89 -46.65
CA VAL A 25 21.85 -24.90 -47.96
C VAL A 25 22.63 -23.58 -48.16
N ASN A 26 23.96 -23.70 -48.26
CA ASN A 26 25.01 -22.97 -49.04
C ASN A 26 25.02 -21.45 -49.37
N GLU A 27 26.28 -20.93 -49.31
CA GLU A 27 26.91 -19.84 -50.13
C GLU A 27 26.42 -18.38 -49.93
N CYS A 28 27.18 -17.28 -50.08
CA CYS A 28 28.59 -16.92 -50.26
C CYS A 28 28.66 -15.35 -50.21
N GLN A 29 29.79 -14.78 -49.75
CA GLN A 29 30.36 -13.46 -50.14
C GLN A 29 29.72 -12.08 -49.80
N THR A 30 30.48 -11.33 -48.98
CA THR A 30 31.02 -9.94 -49.11
C THR A 30 30.17 -8.66 -49.35
N SER A 31 30.48 -7.66 -48.50
CA SER A 31 30.84 -6.24 -48.73
C SER A 31 29.86 -5.06 -48.48
N SER A 32 30.45 -4.05 -47.79
CA SER A 32 30.34 -2.57 -47.91
C SER A 32 29.14 -1.76 -47.38
N ALA A 33 29.39 -1.08 -46.25
CA ALA A 33 29.44 0.39 -45.99
C ALA A 33 28.38 1.40 -46.52
N GLU A 34 28.04 2.30 -45.58
CA GLU A 34 27.65 3.73 -45.67
C GLU A 34 26.16 4.20 -45.57
N GLU A 35 25.91 4.82 -44.40
CA GLU A 35 25.28 6.13 -44.11
C GLU A 35 23.81 6.46 -44.45
N GLY A 36 23.02 6.62 -43.36
CA GLY A 36 22.43 7.91 -42.99
C GLY A 36 20.97 8.19 -43.35
N SER A 37 20.05 8.10 -42.37
CA SER A 37 19.08 9.16 -42.05
C SER A 37 18.21 8.78 -40.82
N ILE A 38 17.91 9.80 -40.01
CA ILE A 38 17.46 9.72 -38.61
C ILE A 38 15.93 9.67 -38.54
N VAL A 39 15.36 8.62 -37.94
CA VAL A 39 14.01 8.62 -37.34
C VAL A 39 14.09 7.95 -35.97
N ASN A 40 13.87 8.74 -34.92
CA ASN A 40 13.85 8.31 -33.52
C ASN A 40 12.68 7.36 -33.25
N THR A 41 12.92 6.07 -33.38
CA THR A 41 12.23 5.02 -32.64
C THR A 41 13.28 4.37 -31.76
N ASN A 42 13.15 4.52 -30.44
CA ASN A 42 14.00 3.77 -29.48
C ASN A 42 13.62 2.28 -29.55
N ALA A 43 14.05 1.63 -30.63
CA ALA A 43 14.12 0.19 -30.75
C ALA A 43 15.27 -0.26 -29.86
N ILE A 44 14.93 -0.81 -28.69
CA ILE A 44 15.92 -1.42 -27.82
C ILE A 44 16.33 -2.72 -28.51
N HIS A 45 17.51 -2.69 -29.16
CA HIS A 45 18.09 -3.85 -29.82
C HIS A 45 18.58 -4.81 -28.72
N VAL A 46 17.82 -5.87 -28.44
CA VAL A 46 18.17 -6.82 -27.38
C VAL A 46 18.74 -8.10 -27.96
N GLY A 47 19.84 -8.54 -27.37
CA GLY A 47 20.55 -9.78 -27.72
C GLY A 47 19.62 -11.00 -27.74
N LYS A 48 20.03 -12.00 -28.53
CA LYS A 48 19.33 -13.25 -28.83
C LYS A 48 18.59 -13.83 -27.61
N ILE A 49 17.26 -13.64 -27.54
CA ILE A 49 16.41 -14.26 -26.51
C ILE A 49 15.93 -15.61 -27.05
N SER A 50 16.44 -16.71 -26.51
CA SER A 50 16.06 -18.06 -26.93
C SER A 50 15.15 -18.78 -25.93
N THR A 51 15.14 -18.37 -24.66
CA THR A 51 14.44 -19.07 -23.57
C THR A 51 13.35 -18.22 -22.93
N PHE A 52 12.34 -18.88 -22.34
CA PHE A 52 11.28 -18.25 -21.57
C PHE A 52 11.82 -17.53 -20.32
N GLY A 53 12.89 -18.05 -19.71
CA GLY A 53 13.59 -17.40 -18.60
C GLY A 53 14.20 -16.05 -19.01
N SER A 54 14.88 -15.99 -20.16
CA SER A 54 15.46 -14.74 -20.68
C SER A 54 14.36 -13.71 -21.02
N LEU A 55 13.23 -14.16 -21.58
CA LEU A 55 12.08 -13.28 -21.83
C LEU A 55 11.52 -12.71 -20.52
N LYS A 56 11.31 -13.55 -19.49
CA LYS A 56 10.86 -13.10 -18.17
C LYS A 56 11.80 -12.07 -17.56
N GLN A 57 13.10 -12.34 -17.56
CA GLN A 57 14.10 -11.45 -16.97
C GLN A 57 14.10 -10.08 -17.66
N GLN A 58 14.03 -10.06 -18.99
CA GLN A 58 13.99 -8.83 -19.76
C GLN A 58 12.69 -8.06 -19.56
N VAL A 59 11.57 -8.76 -19.48
CA VAL A 59 10.28 -8.19 -19.11
C VAL A 59 10.33 -7.58 -17.71
N CYS A 60 10.95 -8.24 -16.73
CA CYS A 60 11.16 -7.71 -15.39
C CYS A 60 12.01 -6.44 -15.41
N SER A 61 13.10 -6.41 -16.19
CA SER A 61 13.95 -5.23 -16.33
C SER A 61 13.21 -4.05 -16.98
N LEU A 62 12.41 -4.31 -18.00
CA LEU A 62 11.68 -3.26 -18.74
C LEU A 62 10.47 -2.73 -17.98
N CYS A 63 9.75 -3.59 -17.29
CA CYS A 63 8.50 -3.23 -16.61
C CYS A 63 8.70 -2.95 -15.11
N SER A 64 9.91 -3.15 -14.57
CA SER A 64 10.23 -3.03 -13.14
C SER A 64 9.25 -3.85 -12.28
N ILE A 65 9.04 -5.12 -12.66
CA ILE A 65 8.12 -6.07 -12.01
C ILE A 65 8.94 -7.19 -11.36
N ASP A 66 8.49 -7.70 -10.22
CA ASP A 66 9.12 -8.85 -9.55
C ASP A 66 8.92 -10.14 -10.38
N PRO A 67 9.99 -10.90 -10.67
CA PRO A 67 9.88 -12.20 -11.36
C PRO A 67 8.91 -13.20 -10.71
N ILE A 68 8.67 -13.11 -9.39
CA ILE A 68 7.75 -14.02 -8.67
C ILE A 68 6.28 -13.68 -8.97
N ALA A 69 5.95 -12.40 -9.08
CA ALA A 69 4.59 -11.92 -9.32
C ALA A 69 4.25 -11.78 -10.81
N LEU A 70 5.19 -12.08 -11.71
CA LEU A 70 5.07 -11.90 -13.15
C LEU A 70 4.18 -12.97 -13.79
N LYS A 71 3.14 -12.53 -14.50
CA LYS A 71 2.29 -13.34 -15.38
C LYS A 71 2.31 -12.76 -16.79
N ILE A 72 2.73 -13.58 -17.75
CA ILE A 72 2.73 -13.21 -19.17
C ILE A 72 1.49 -13.85 -19.80
N VAL A 73 0.65 -13.06 -20.44
CA VAL A 73 -0.58 -13.51 -21.11
C VAL A 73 -0.44 -13.34 -22.61
N HIS A 74 -0.64 -14.42 -23.36
CA HIS A 74 -0.63 -14.46 -24.82
C HIS A 74 -1.96 -15.02 -25.33
N ARG A 75 -2.65 -14.28 -26.21
CA ARG A 75 -3.94 -14.68 -26.81
C ARG A 75 -4.98 -15.20 -25.80
N GLY A 76 -5.06 -14.57 -24.62
CA GLY A 76 -6.00 -14.93 -23.57
C GLY A 76 -5.57 -16.12 -22.70
N ARG A 77 -4.39 -16.70 -22.90
CA ARG A 77 -3.82 -17.76 -22.06
C ARG A 77 -2.58 -17.26 -21.32
N VAL A 78 -2.48 -17.62 -20.05
CA VAL A 78 -1.26 -17.36 -19.26
C VAL A 78 -0.18 -18.34 -19.73
N LEU A 79 0.96 -17.81 -20.14
CA LEU A 79 2.12 -18.62 -20.48
C LEU A 79 2.69 -19.24 -19.20
N MET A 80 2.50 -20.55 -19.06
CA MET A 80 3.07 -21.35 -17.97
C MET A 80 4.18 -22.19 -18.58
N GLY A 81 5.40 -22.01 -18.08
CA GLY A 81 6.59 -22.70 -18.58
C GLY A 81 7.76 -22.51 -17.65
N ASP A 82 8.65 -23.49 -17.66
CA ASP A 82 9.89 -23.46 -16.89
C ASP A 82 10.88 -22.51 -17.56
N ASN A 83 11.86 -22.03 -16.80
CA ASN A 83 12.84 -21.06 -17.32
C ASN A 83 13.68 -21.63 -18.47
N SER A 84 13.74 -22.96 -18.62
CA SER A 84 14.43 -23.68 -19.69
C SER A 84 13.59 -23.92 -20.95
N THR A 85 12.29 -23.59 -20.94
CA THR A 85 11.41 -23.85 -22.09
C THR A 85 11.77 -22.91 -23.25
N PRO A 86 12.02 -23.42 -24.48
CA PRO A 86 12.38 -22.59 -25.62
C PRO A 86 11.18 -21.76 -26.09
N LEU A 87 11.43 -20.53 -26.52
CA LEU A 87 10.38 -19.62 -27.01
C LEU A 87 9.65 -20.17 -28.26
N SER A 88 10.31 -21.05 -29.01
CA SER A 88 9.74 -21.74 -30.18
C SER A 88 8.52 -22.62 -29.83
N SER A 89 8.43 -23.12 -28.59
CA SER A 89 7.29 -23.94 -28.12
C SER A 89 5.99 -23.15 -27.94
N PHE A 90 6.08 -21.83 -27.80
CA PHE A 90 4.93 -20.96 -27.55
C PHE A 90 4.28 -20.41 -28.84
N ASN A 91 4.78 -20.81 -30.02
CA ASN A 91 4.20 -20.47 -31.33
C ASN A 91 3.90 -18.98 -31.53
N PHE A 92 4.84 -18.12 -31.14
CA PHE A 92 4.73 -16.68 -31.37
C PHE A 92 4.72 -16.38 -32.87
N LYS A 93 3.81 -15.50 -33.29
CA LYS A 93 3.78 -14.92 -34.64
C LYS A 93 4.38 -13.51 -34.60
N GLU A 94 4.80 -13.04 -35.76
CA GLU A 94 5.27 -11.66 -35.91
C GLU A 94 4.15 -10.66 -35.53
N ASN A 95 4.51 -9.66 -34.73
CA ASN A 95 3.64 -8.65 -34.12
C ASN A 95 2.63 -9.16 -33.09
N ASP A 96 2.84 -10.35 -32.50
CA ASP A 96 2.00 -10.81 -31.40
C ASP A 96 2.05 -9.87 -30.20
N LYS A 97 0.88 -9.66 -29.58
CA LYS A 97 0.70 -8.83 -28.38
C LYS A 97 0.80 -9.68 -27.13
N LEU A 98 1.72 -9.33 -26.24
CA LEU A 98 1.85 -9.92 -24.91
C LEU A 98 1.32 -8.94 -23.87
N LEU A 99 0.40 -9.39 -23.03
CA LEU A 99 -0.05 -8.63 -21.88
C LEU A 99 0.75 -9.09 -20.67
N ILE A 100 1.46 -8.16 -20.03
CA ILE A 100 2.14 -8.42 -18.77
C ILE A 100 1.24 -7.98 -17.63
N LEU A 101 1.03 -8.92 -16.72
CA LEU A 101 0.40 -8.67 -15.43
C LEU A 101 1.43 -8.96 -14.35
N GLY A 102 1.62 -8.03 -13.43
CA GLY A 102 2.51 -8.25 -12.31
C GLY A 102 2.28 -7.21 -11.24
N ARG A 103 2.62 -7.56 -10.00
CA ARG A 103 2.75 -6.56 -8.96
C ARG A 103 4.13 -5.92 -9.10
N PRO A 104 4.25 -4.59 -8.89
CA PRO A 104 5.55 -3.99 -8.66
C PRO A 104 6.26 -4.80 -7.58
N PRO A 105 7.60 -4.95 -7.62
CA PRO A 105 8.32 -5.56 -6.53
C PRO A 105 7.86 -4.85 -5.25
N THR A 106 7.32 -5.63 -4.33
CA THR A 106 7.11 -5.17 -2.96
C THR A 106 8.50 -4.79 -2.48
N ARG A 107 8.85 -3.50 -2.59
CA ARG A 107 10.03 -2.93 -1.94
C ARG A 107 9.98 -3.50 -0.52
N GLU A 108 11.02 -4.22 -0.12
CA GLU A 108 11.07 -4.92 1.17
C GLU A 108 10.45 -3.99 2.21
N THR A 109 9.27 -4.36 2.73
CA THR A 109 8.54 -3.47 3.62
C THR A 109 9.42 -3.23 4.83
N ASP A 110 9.91 -1.99 4.92
CA ASP A 110 10.78 -1.56 6.00
C ASP A 110 10.18 -1.97 7.35
N VAL A 111 11.06 -2.38 8.26
CA VAL A 111 10.68 -2.79 9.62
C VAL A 111 9.91 -1.68 10.32
N GLY A 112 10.25 -0.41 10.07
CA GLY A 112 9.54 0.77 10.56
C GLY A 112 8.10 0.87 10.03
N TRP A 113 7.89 0.63 8.73
CA TRP A 113 6.55 0.62 8.15
C TRP A 113 5.66 -0.47 8.73
N LYS A 114 6.21 -1.69 8.91
CA LYS A 114 5.47 -2.81 9.49
C LYS A 114 5.05 -2.51 10.93
N LEU A 115 5.92 -1.92 11.74
CA LEU A 115 5.61 -1.50 13.12
C LEU A 115 4.46 -0.49 13.16
N LEU A 116 4.46 0.49 12.26
CA LEU A 116 3.36 1.48 12.15
C LEU A 116 2.02 0.83 11.79
N VAL A 117 2.01 -0.07 10.81
CA VAL A 117 0.79 -0.78 10.39
C VAL A 117 0.29 -1.70 11.50
N ASP A 118 1.19 -2.37 12.21
CA ASP A 118 0.83 -3.22 13.35
C ASP A 118 0.27 -2.39 14.51
N PHE A 119 0.82 -1.20 14.77
CA PHE A 119 0.28 -0.26 15.75
C PHE A 119 -1.13 0.19 15.37
N GLU A 120 -1.33 0.65 14.13
CA GLU A 120 -2.63 1.07 13.60
C GLU A 120 -3.69 -0.01 13.80
N ARG A 121 -3.38 -1.26 13.42
CA ARG A 121 -4.29 -2.40 13.51
C ARG A 121 -4.70 -2.70 14.95
N LYS A 122 -3.77 -2.60 15.90
CA LYS A 122 -4.01 -2.97 17.30
C LYS A 122 -4.77 -1.90 18.08
N HIS A 123 -4.51 -0.62 17.80
CA HIS A 123 -4.95 0.46 18.69
C HIS A 123 -6.15 1.24 18.16
N THR A 124 -6.22 1.51 16.85
CA THR A 124 -7.27 2.36 16.26
C THR A 124 -8.68 1.83 16.53
N VAL A 125 -8.88 0.51 16.39
CA VAL A 125 -10.19 -0.12 16.61
C VAL A 125 -10.63 -0.01 18.07
N ASN A 126 -9.70 -0.19 19.00
CA ASN A 126 -10.00 -0.14 20.43
C ASN A 126 -10.31 1.28 20.91
N VAL A 127 -9.55 2.27 20.43
CA VAL A 127 -9.76 3.70 20.71
C VAL A 127 -11.12 4.15 20.17
N SER A 128 -11.46 3.78 18.93
CA SER A 128 -12.77 4.11 18.34
C SER A 128 -13.93 3.43 19.07
N ARG A 129 -13.81 2.14 19.37
CA ARG A 129 -14.85 1.37 20.08
C ARG A 129 -15.12 1.94 21.48
N THR A 130 -14.06 2.27 22.22
CA THR A 130 -14.20 2.81 23.58
C THR A 130 -14.83 4.20 23.57
N TYR A 131 -14.47 5.03 22.59
CA TYR A 131 -15.11 6.33 22.38
C TYR A 131 -16.61 6.20 22.15
N ALA A 132 -17.02 5.37 21.17
CA ALA A 132 -18.42 5.17 20.83
C ALA A 132 -19.24 4.65 22.03
N LYS A 133 -18.65 3.79 22.86
CA LYS A 133 -19.29 3.34 24.10
C LYS A 133 -19.47 4.48 25.10
N ASN A 134 -18.43 5.27 25.33
CA ASN A 134 -18.49 6.41 26.26
C ASN A 134 -19.51 7.47 25.80
N GLU A 135 -19.57 7.75 24.50
CA GLU A 135 -20.54 8.66 23.91
C GLU A 135 -21.99 8.16 24.06
N ASN A 136 -22.22 6.88 23.79
CA ASN A 136 -23.55 6.29 23.96
C ASN A 136 -24.00 6.32 25.42
N ASP A 137 -23.12 5.92 26.34
CA ASP A 137 -23.41 5.92 27.77
C ASP A 137 -23.65 7.35 28.30
N LEU A 138 -22.90 8.35 27.83
CA LEU A 138 -23.14 9.76 28.19
C LEU A 138 -24.51 10.24 27.68
N THR A 139 -24.86 9.90 26.44
CA THR A 139 -26.16 10.24 25.86
C THR A 139 -27.31 9.57 26.63
N GLN A 140 -27.11 8.36 27.17
CA GLN A 140 -28.10 7.71 28.04
C GLN A 140 -28.20 8.39 29.41
N LEU A 141 -27.07 8.82 29.97
CA LEU A 141 -27.03 9.54 31.24
C LEU A 141 -27.77 10.88 31.15
N GLU A 142 -27.58 11.61 30.05
CA GLU A 142 -28.26 12.89 29.76
C GLU A 142 -29.80 12.77 29.71
N LYS A 143 -30.36 11.56 29.49
CA LYS A 143 -31.82 11.33 29.51
C LYS A 143 -32.43 11.36 30.92
N ASN A 144 -31.63 11.49 31.98
CA ASN A 144 -32.11 11.84 33.33
C ASN A 144 -33.10 10.86 33.99
N PHE A 145 -33.06 9.56 33.66
CA PHE A 145 -33.94 8.57 34.28
C PHE A 145 -33.57 8.21 35.73
N LEU A 146 -32.35 8.53 36.18
CA LEU A 146 -31.80 8.12 37.48
C LEU A 146 -32.07 9.17 38.57
N LYS A 147 -32.27 8.71 39.81
CA LYS A 147 -32.37 9.55 41.02
C LYS A 147 -31.01 10.10 41.43
N ASP A 148 -30.98 11.21 42.16
CA ASP A 148 -29.77 11.98 42.49
C ASP A 148 -28.59 11.16 43.05
N PRO A 149 -28.74 10.25 44.04
CA PRO A 149 -27.59 9.51 44.56
C PRO A 149 -26.98 8.53 43.54
N GLU A 150 -27.82 7.86 42.74
CA GLU A 150 -27.38 6.94 41.70
C GLU A 150 -26.78 7.70 40.51
N ARG A 151 -27.41 8.83 40.14
CA ARG A 151 -26.94 9.73 39.08
C ARG A 151 -25.55 10.27 39.37
N GLN A 152 -25.30 10.79 40.57
CA GLN A 152 -23.96 11.27 40.96
C GLN A 152 -22.91 10.16 40.89
N GLY A 153 -23.27 8.93 41.28
CA GLY A 153 -22.41 7.76 41.11
C GLY A 153 -22.05 7.49 39.65
N CYS A 154 -23.05 7.54 38.76
CA CYS A 154 -22.85 7.38 37.31
C CYS A 154 -22.02 8.52 36.70
N ILE A 155 -22.23 9.77 37.11
CA ILE A 155 -21.44 10.93 36.65
C ILE A 155 -19.96 10.74 37.03
N LYS A 156 -19.67 10.41 38.30
CA LYS A 156 -18.30 10.14 38.77
C LYS A 156 -17.66 8.96 38.03
N GLY A 157 -18.43 7.91 37.77
CA GLY A 157 -17.99 6.77 36.97
C GLY A 157 -17.66 7.16 35.52
N MET A 158 -18.45 8.04 34.92
CA MET A 158 -18.21 8.55 33.58
C MET A 158 -16.96 9.44 33.52
N ASP A 159 -16.81 10.37 34.46
CA ASP A 159 -15.63 11.24 34.57
C ASP A 159 -14.33 10.41 34.66
N LYS A 160 -14.31 9.37 35.51
CA LYS A 160 -13.15 8.47 35.62
C LYS A 160 -12.86 7.73 34.31
N ARG A 161 -13.90 7.29 33.58
CA ARG A 161 -13.74 6.60 32.29
C ARG A 161 -13.22 7.52 31.19
N LEU A 162 -13.68 8.77 31.15
CA LEU A 162 -13.23 9.75 30.17
C LEU A 162 -11.77 10.16 30.44
N LYS A 163 -11.40 10.41 31.70
CA LYS A 163 -9.99 10.64 32.09
C LYS A 163 -9.08 9.46 31.75
N GLY A 164 -9.51 8.24 32.07
CA GLY A 164 -8.75 7.03 31.72
C GLY A 164 -8.62 6.80 30.21
N TYR A 165 -9.61 7.25 29.42
CA TYR A 165 -9.52 7.23 27.96
C TYR A 165 -8.46 8.21 27.44
N ALA A 166 -8.42 9.43 27.98
CA ALA A 166 -7.42 10.43 27.63
C ALA A 166 -6.00 9.94 27.96
N GLU A 167 -5.78 9.39 29.17
CA GLU A 167 -4.50 8.80 29.56
C GLU A 167 -4.08 7.66 28.63
N ASN A 168 -5.00 6.81 28.20
CA ASN A 168 -4.70 5.73 27.26
C ASN A 168 -4.27 6.28 25.90
N CYS A 169 -4.95 7.31 25.39
CA CYS A 169 -4.56 7.95 24.13
C CYS A 169 -3.18 8.63 24.24
N MET A 170 -2.85 9.25 25.38
CA MET A 170 -1.53 9.82 25.63
C MET A 170 -0.42 8.76 25.64
N LYS A 171 -0.63 7.62 26.31
CA LYS A 171 0.33 6.49 26.29
C LYS A 171 0.56 5.95 24.88
N LEU A 172 -0.48 5.95 24.04
CA LEU A 172 -0.38 5.54 22.64
C LEU A 172 0.43 6.54 21.80
N LEU A 173 0.27 7.85 22.06
CA LEU A 173 1.10 8.88 21.44
C LEU A 173 2.57 8.74 21.85
N GLU A 174 2.85 8.57 23.14
CA GLU A 174 4.22 8.33 23.64
C GLU A 174 4.85 7.08 23.01
N THR A 175 4.06 6.01 22.85
CA THR A 175 4.52 4.79 22.19
C THR A 175 4.86 5.03 20.72
N LEU A 176 4.02 5.79 19.98
CA LEU A 176 4.29 6.15 18.58
C LEU A 176 5.56 6.98 18.41
N ASP A 177 5.78 7.93 19.31
CA ASP A 177 6.96 8.80 19.27
C ASP A 177 8.25 8.01 19.58
N GLY A 178 8.16 7.04 20.48
CA GLY A 178 9.26 6.14 20.82
C GLY A 178 9.62 5.12 19.74
N LEU A 179 8.80 4.94 18.69
CA LEU A 179 9.14 4.03 17.59
C LEU A 179 10.35 4.56 16.81
N GLN A 180 11.38 3.75 16.65
CA GLN A 180 12.48 4.04 15.73
C GLN A 180 12.07 3.61 14.31
N ILE A 181 11.66 4.58 13.50
CA ILE A 181 11.06 4.31 12.17
C ILE A 181 12.04 4.53 11.03
N ASN A 182 13.04 5.39 11.22
CA ASN A 182 14.10 5.58 10.23
C ASN A 182 15.39 5.00 10.82
N THR A 183 15.99 4.04 10.14
CA THR A 183 17.33 3.53 10.46
C THR A 183 18.33 4.10 9.45
N ASN A 184 19.64 4.01 9.73
CA ASN A 184 20.67 4.60 8.86
C ASN A 184 20.68 4.05 7.41
N ASN A 185 19.93 2.98 7.13
CA ASN A 185 19.85 2.32 5.83
C ASN A 185 18.50 2.51 5.12
N THR A 186 17.56 3.29 5.65
CA THR A 186 16.27 3.55 4.98
C THR A 186 16.43 4.52 3.81
N GLU A 187 15.92 4.14 2.64
CA GLU A 187 15.81 4.99 1.45
C GLU A 187 14.99 6.25 1.78
N GLU A 188 15.41 7.43 1.28
CA GLU A 188 14.82 8.72 1.66
C GLU A 188 13.31 8.79 1.33
N GLU A 189 12.88 8.19 0.21
CA GLU A 189 11.46 8.05 -0.15
C GLU A 189 10.68 7.22 0.88
N GLN A 190 11.28 6.15 1.42
CA GLN A 190 10.65 5.29 2.41
C GLN A 190 10.59 5.98 3.78
N ALA A 191 11.66 6.69 4.15
CA ALA A 191 11.71 7.48 5.37
C ALA A 191 10.63 8.59 5.37
N GLN A 192 10.38 9.22 4.22
CA GLN A 192 9.31 10.20 4.07
C GLN A 192 7.93 9.56 4.25
N ARG A 193 7.67 8.45 3.55
CA ARG A 193 6.40 7.71 3.67
C ARG A 193 6.11 7.26 5.10
N ASN A 194 7.14 6.79 5.78
CA ASN A 194 7.12 6.40 7.19
C ASN A 194 6.74 7.57 8.12
N ARG A 195 7.33 8.76 7.90
CA ARG A 195 7.01 9.98 8.67
C ARG A 195 5.57 10.42 8.45
N GLU A 196 5.10 10.39 7.20
CA GLU A 196 3.72 10.74 6.86
C GLU A 196 2.71 9.80 7.53
N LYS A 197 3.00 8.49 7.53
CA LYS A 197 2.14 7.51 8.21
C LYS A 197 2.15 7.66 9.72
N ARG A 198 3.30 7.96 10.35
CA ARG A 198 3.34 8.31 11.77
C ARG A 198 2.47 9.54 12.05
N LYS A 199 2.65 10.61 11.26
CA LYS A 199 1.88 11.85 11.39
C LYS A 199 0.38 11.58 11.31
N PHE A 200 -0.06 10.79 10.33
CA PHE A 200 -1.46 10.40 10.20
C PHE A 200 -2.01 9.70 11.46
N LEU A 201 -1.23 8.81 12.09
CA LEU A 201 -1.66 8.12 13.31
C LEU A 201 -1.70 9.07 14.52
N VAL A 202 -0.74 9.99 14.62
CA VAL A 202 -0.70 11.03 15.65
C VAL A 202 -1.91 11.95 15.52
N ASP A 203 -2.19 12.46 14.32
CA ASP A 203 -3.34 13.32 14.04
C ASP A 203 -4.65 12.60 14.41
N GLY A 204 -4.78 11.30 14.08
CA GLY A 204 -5.94 10.49 14.44
C GLY A 204 -6.14 10.30 15.95
N LEU A 205 -5.06 10.16 16.73
CA LEU A 205 -5.12 10.08 18.20
C LEU A 205 -5.43 11.46 18.82
N GLN A 206 -4.87 12.53 18.27
CA GLN A 206 -5.17 13.89 18.72
C GLN A 206 -6.63 14.26 18.47
N ASP A 207 -7.19 13.85 17.33
CA ASP A 207 -8.62 14.00 17.04
C ASP A 207 -9.49 13.21 18.02
N ALA A 208 -9.05 12.02 18.43
CA ALA A 208 -9.74 11.22 19.44
C ALA A 208 -9.72 11.89 20.83
N LEU A 209 -8.60 12.51 21.21
CA LEU A 209 -8.48 13.33 22.42
C LEU A 209 -9.41 14.54 22.37
N ASN A 210 -9.36 15.32 21.29
CA ASN A 210 -10.24 16.49 21.10
C ASN A 210 -11.73 16.12 21.19
N LYS A 211 -12.10 14.95 20.68
CA LYS A 211 -13.46 14.42 20.81
C LYS A 211 -13.79 14.00 22.24
N ASN A 212 -12.84 13.45 22.99
CA ASN A 212 -13.00 13.14 24.41
C ASN A 212 -13.18 14.39 25.26
N ASP A 213 -12.41 15.46 24.99
CA ASP A 213 -12.54 16.75 25.68
C ASP A 213 -13.93 17.35 25.50
N LYS A 214 -14.53 17.19 24.31
CA LYS A 214 -15.93 17.58 24.08
C LYS A 214 -16.92 16.76 24.92
N LEU A 215 -16.69 15.46 25.11
CA LEU A 215 -17.52 14.64 26.01
C LEU A 215 -17.33 15.03 27.47
N MET A 216 -16.10 15.37 27.88
CA MET A 216 -15.81 15.90 29.21
C MET A 216 -16.53 17.22 29.47
N GLY A 217 -16.50 18.15 28.50
CA GLY A 217 -17.26 19.40 28.56
C GLY A 217 -18.77 19.15 28.69
N ARG A 218 -19.34 18.28 27.86
CA ARG A 218 -20.75 17.88 27.96
C ARG A 218 -21.12 17.30 29.33
N LEU A 219 -20.26 16.45 29.89
CA LEU A 219 -20.46 15.89 31.22
C LEU A 219 -20.42 16.96 32.31
N ALA A 220 -19.50 17.92 32.21
CA ALA A 220 -19.41 19.05 33.13
C ALA A 220 -20.66 19.95 33.04
N ASP A 221 -21.11 20.27 31.83
CA ASP A 221 -22.35 21.03 31.61
C ASP A 221 -23.57 20.30 32.18
N TYR A 222 -23.61 18.98 32.02
CA TYR A 222 -24.66 18.14 32.56
C TYR A 222 -24.64 18.10 34.10
N LEU A 223 -23.46 17.99 34.72
CA LEU A 223 -23.30 18.07 36.17
C LEU A 223 -23.77 19.43 36.69
N ASN A 224 -23.36 20.52 36.03
CA ASN A 224 -23.76 21.88 36.40
C ASN A 224 -25.29 22.06 36.36
N ARG A 225 -25.95 21.54 35.31
CA ARG A 225 -27.43 21.54 35.22
C ARG A 225 -28.12 20.71 36.29
N CYS A 226 -27.47 19.66 36.78
CA CYS A 226 -28.03 18.84 37.87
C CYS A 226 -27.85 19.52 39.24
N GLU A 227 -26.78 20.29 39.43
CA GLU A 227 -26.49 21.01 40.69
C GLU A 227 -27.24 22.36 40.77
N HIS A 228 -27.51 23.00 39.62
CA HIS A 228 -28.22 24.28 39.52
C HIS A 228 -29.49 24.17 38.66
N PRO A 229 -30.56 23.51 39.16
CA PRO A 229 -31.82 23.41 38.42
C PRO A 229 -32.55 24.75 38.29
N GLU A 230 -32.21 25.76 39.11
CA GLU A 230 -32.86 27.07 39.14
C GLU A 230 -32.45 28.00 37.98
N ASP A 231 -31.30 27.75 37.34
CA ASP A 231 -30.79 28.51 36.19
C ASP A 231 -31.36 28.02 34.83
N ALA A 232 -32.26 27.02 34.86
CA ALA A 232 -32.86 26.42 33.66
C ALA A 232 -34.24 27.00 33.27
N LEU A 233 -34.67 28.10 33.93
CA LEU A 233 -35.92 28.83 33.67
C LEU A 233 -35.71 30.04 32.76
#